data_AF-A0A024FLQ6-F1
#
_entry.id   AF-A0A024FLQ6-F1
#
_cell.length_a   1.000
_cell.length_b   1.000
_cell.length_c   1.000
_cell.angle_alpha   90.00
_cell.angle_beta   90.00
_cell.angle_gamma   90.00
#
_symmetry.space_group_name_H-M   'P 1'
#
loop_
_entity.id
_entity.type
_entity.pdbx_description
1 polymer ?
#
loop_
_entity_poly.entity_id
_entity_poly.type
_entity_poly.pdbx_seq_one_letter_code
_entity_poly.pdbx_strand_id
1 'polypeptide(L)'
;MRLLNDGGPVMYIILVLFILSLFFIIKAFISKTKDETHSKKMISLAVDSSLLSLVIGCLGSLLGIIELFDMVEALGETRPDLFSAGLKVSLLTITFGVFSFIIGRLGILVYKWSLKA
;
A
#
# COMPACT_ATOMS: atom_id res chain seq x y z
N MET A 1 8.75 15.35 5.30
CA MET A 1 9.94 14.71 4.71
C MET A 1 10.60 13.65 5.60
N ARG A 2 10.43 13.67 6.94
CA ARG A 2 11.02 12.65 7.85
C ARG A 2 10.32 11.27 7.85
N LEU A 3 8.99 11.24 7.67
CA LEU A 3 8.20 10.00 7.69
C LEU A 3 8.61 8.97 6.62
N LEU A 4 9.00 9.40 5.41
CA LEU A 4 9.48 8.50 4.34
C LEU A 4 10.89 7.95 4.60
N ASN A 5 11.70 8.67 5.36
CA ASN A 5 13.07 8.28 5.65
C ASN A 5 13.15 7.30 6.83
N ASP A 6 12.21 7.39 7.77
CA ASP A 6 12.13 6.48 8.92
C ASP A 6 11.50 5.11 8.55
N GLY A 7 10.70 5.03 7.48
CA GLY A 7 10.02 3.80 7.04
C GLY A 7 10.86 2.81 6.24
N GLY A 8 12.14 3.11 6.01
CA GLY A 8 13.04 2.28 5.23
C GLY A 8 12.64 2.10 3.75
N PRO A 9 13.36 1.25 3.00
CA PRO A 9 13.14 1.04 1.57
C PRO A 9 11.73 0.52 1.25
N VAL A 10 11.09 -0.18 2.19
CA VAL A 10 9.75 -0.75 2.01
C VAL A 10 8.69 0.33 1.83
N MET A 11 8.84 1.47 2.49
CA MET A 11 7.90 2.58 2.37
C MET A 11 7.93 3.23 0.97
N TYR A 12 9.09 3.26 0.31
CA TYR A 12 9.20 3.70 -1.09
C TYR A 12 8.53 2.73 -2.05
N ILE A 13 8.62 1.42 -1.78
CA ILE A 13 7.98 0.37 -2.60
C ILE A 13 6.45 0.51 -2.56
N ILE A 14 5.88 0.74 -1.37
CA ILE A 14 4.42 0.93 -1.21
C ILE A 14 3.98 2.22 -1.91
N LEU A 15 4.78 3.28 -1.85
CA LEU A 15 4.48 4.54 -2.52
C LEU A 15 4.49 4.40 -4.05
N VAL A 16 5.45 3.65 -4.62
CA VAL A 16 5.47 3.32 -6.05
C VAL A 16 4.24 2.50 -6.45
N LEU A 17 3.86 1.49 -5.65
CA LEU A 17 2.62 0.72 -5.89
C LEU A 17 1.36 1.58 -5.81
N PHE A 18 1.33 2.55 -4.90
CA PHE A 18 0.21 3.47 -4.75
C PHE A 18 0.06 4.39 -5.98
N ILE A 19 1.16 4.97 -6.47
CA ILE A 19 1.17 5.75 -7.72
C ILE A 19 0.78 4.90 -8.93
N LEU A 20 1.24 3.65 -9.00
CA LEU A 20 0.87 2.73 -10.08
C LEU A 20 -0.64 2.40 -10.06
N SER A 21 -1.21 2.18 -8.87
CA SER A 21 -2.66 1.98 -8.69
C SER A 21 -3.45 3.22 -9.12
N LEU A 22 -3.00 4.42 -8.75
CA LEU A 22 -3.64 5.67 -9.14
C LEU A 22 -3.59 5.89 -10.66
N PHE A 23 -2.44 5.59 -11.29
CA PHE A 23 -2.29 5.66 -12.75
C PHE A 23 -3.25 4.70 -13.47
N PHE A 24 -3.39 3.46 -12.99
CA PHE A 24 -4.33 2.49 -13.55
C PHE A 24 -5.79 2.93 -13.41
N ILE A 25 -6.16 3.53 -12.28
CA ILE A 25 -7.52 4.06 -12.06
C ILE A 25 -7.81 5.23 -13.01
N ILE A 26 -6.87 6.18 -13.15
CA ILE A 26 -7.03 7.33 -14.06
C ILE A 26 -7.12 6.84 -15.51
N LYS A 27 -6.26 5.89 -15.92
CA LYS A 27 -6.27 5.32 -17.27
C LYS A 27 -7.57 4.53 -17.55
N ALA A 28 -8.10 3.81 -16.56
CA ALA A 28 -9.39 3.12 -16.66
C ALA A 28 -10.55 4.10 -16.84
N PHE A 29 -10.50 5.27 -16.19
CA PHE A 29 -11.51 6.32 -16.36
C PHE A 29 -11.43 6.98 -17.76
N ILE A 30 -10.22 7.25 -18.26
CA ILE A 30 -9.99 7.81 -19.61
C ILE A 30 -10.38 6.79 -20.72
N SER A 31 -10.19 5.49 -20.49
CA SER A 31 -10.51 4.44 -21.46
C SER A 31 -12.01 4.12 -21.59
N LYS A 32 -12.88 4.81 -20.83
CA LYS A 32 -14.35 4.64 -20.83
C LYS A 32 -15.01 4.81 -22.22
N THR A 33 -14.34 5.46 -23.18
CA THR A 33 -14.97 5.91 -24.43
C THR A 33 -14.74 5.04 -25.68
N LYS A 34 -14.01 3.91 -25.63
CA LYS A 34 -13.70 3.13 -26.86
C LYS A 34 -13.98 1.62 -26.83
N ASP A 35 -13.91 0.91 -25.68
CA ASP A 35 -14.10 -0.55 -25.63
C ASP A 35 -14.49 -1.07 -24.23
N GLU A 36 -15.70 -1.63 -24.08
CA GLU A 36 -16.20 -2.19 -22.81
C GLU A 36 -15.36 -3.38 -22.30
N THR A 37 -14.73 -4.13 -23.20
CA THR A 37 -13.96 -5.35 -22.88
C THR A 37 -12.58 -5.03 -22.29
N HIS A 38 -11.91 -3.99 -22.79
CA HIS A 38 -10.60 -3.57 -22.30
C HIS A 38 -10.67 -2.90 -20.93
N SER A 39 -11.75 -2.17 -20.66
CA SER A 39 -11.91 -1.47 -19.39
C SER A 39 -12.15 -2.42 -18.21
N LYS A 40 -12.90 -3.52 -18.42
CA LYS A 40 -13.05 -4.58 -17.41
C LYS A 40 -11.71 -5.23 -17.05
N LYS A 41 -10.84 -5.45 -18.04
CA LYS A 41 -9.51 -6.05 -17.85
C LYS A 41 -8.56 -5.10 -17.09
N MET A 42 -8.57 -3.80 -17.41
CA MET A 42 -7.79 -2.79 -16.70
C MET A 42 -8.21 -2.64 -15.24
N ILE A 43 -9.50 -2.81 -14.94
CA ILE A 43 -10.00 -2.76 -13.55
C ILE A 43 -9.61 -3.99 -12.75
N SER A 44 -9.64 -5.19 -13.36
CA SER A 44 -9.12 -6.38 -12.69
C SER A 44 -7.64 -6.18 -12.31
N LEU A 45 -6.83 -5.65 -13.22
CA LEU A 45 -5.43 -5.33 -12.95
C LEU A 45 -5.26 -4.27 -11.86
N ALA A 46 -6.15 -3.27 -11.79
CA ALA A 46 -6.14 -2.29 -10.70
C ALA A 46 -6.54 -2.91 -9.33
N VAL A 47 -7.47 -3.87 -9.32
CA VAL A 47 -7.80 -4.68 -8.13
C VAL A 47 -6.58 -5.47 -7.67
N ASP A 48 -5.94 -6.19 -8.58
CA ASP A 48 -4.77 -7.01 -8.25
C ASP A 48 -3.60 -6.14 -7.75
N SER A 49 -3.37 -4.97 -8.38
CA SER A 49 -2.33 -4.02 -7.96
C SER A 49 -2.61 -3.41 -6.58
N SER A 50 -3.86 -3.10 -6.25
CA SER A 50 -4.22 -2.55 -4.94
C SER A 50 -4.16 -3.60 -3.83
N LEU A 51 -4.55 -4.84 -4.13
CA LEU A 51 -4.39 -5.99 -3.23
C LEU A 51 -2.90 -6.27 -2.97
N LEU A 52 -2.08 -6.22 -4.02
CA LEU A 52 -0.63 -6.36 -3.89
C LEU A 52 -0.04 -5.27 -2.99
N SER A 53 -0.51 -4.02 -3.08
CA SER A 53 -0.07 -2.93 -2.19
C SER A 53 -0.39 -3.20 -0.73
N LEU A 54 -1.54 -3.80 -0.44
CA LEU A 54 -1.91 -4.21 0.92
C LEU A 54 -1.02 -5.34 1.44
N VAL A 55 -0.81 -6.37 0.62
CA VAL A 55 0.01 -7.54 0.98
C VAL A 55 1.46 -7.13 1.23
N ILE A 56 2.02 -6.29 0.36
CA ILE A 56 3.37 -5.74 0.55
C ILE A 56 3.43 -4.85 1.79
N GLY A 57 2.41 -4.01 2.05
CA GLY A 57 2.34 -3.22 3.28
C GLY A 57 2.27 -4.08 4.55
N CYS A 58 1.57 -5.21 4.50
CA CYS A 58 1.51 -6.19 5.58
C CYS A 58 2.86 -6.90 5.78
N LEU A 59 3.46 -7.40 4.71
CA LEU A 59 4.79 -8.04 4.76
C LEU A 59 5.84 -7.06 5.29
N GLY A 60 5.83 -5.81 4.85
CA GLY A 60 6.72 -4.76 5.36
C GLY A 60 6.57 -4.53 6.86
N SER A 61 5.33 -4.46 7.35
CA SER A 61 5.08 -4.33 8.79
C SER A 61 5.55 -5.55 9.59
N LEU A 62 5.38 -6.76 9.05
CA LEU A 62 5.85 -7.99 9.72
C LEU A 62 7.38 -8.03 9.78
N LEU A 63 8.06 -7.71 8.67
CA LEU A 63 9.52 -7.64 8.63
C LEU A 63 10.06 -6.58 9.60
N GLY A 64 9.44 -5.39 9.67
CA GLY A 64 9.87 -4.35 10.62
C GLY A 64 9.67 -4.73 12.08
N ILE A 65 8.67 -5.56 12.40
CA ILE A 65 8.49 -6.10 13.76
C ILE A 65 9.53 -7.19 14.06
N ILE A 66 9.85 -8.06 13.09
CA ILE A 66 10.90 -9.09 13.25
C ILE A 66 12.25 -8.42 13.51
N GLU A 67 12.61 -7.42 12.71
CA GLU A 67 13.86 -6.66 12.86
C GLU A 67 13.94 -5.93 14.21
N LEU A 68 12.80 -5.44 14.70
CA LEU A 68 12.70 -4.85 16.04
C LEU A 68 12.96 -5.86 17.15
N PHE A 69 12.39 -7.05 17.06
CA PHE A 69 12.63 -8.11 18.06
C PHE A 69 14.08 -8.59 18.02
N ASP A 70 14.67 -8.72 16.83
CA ASP A 70 16.07 -9.11 16.65
C ASP A 70 17.02 -8.08 17.27
N MET A 71 16.72 -6.77 17.11
CA MET A 71 17.44 -5.69 17.80
C MET A 71 17.30 -5.74 19.32
N VAL A 72 16.13 -6.08 19.85
CA VAL A 72 15.91 -6.22 21.30
C VAL A 72 16.69 -7.42 21.85
N GLU A 73 16.71 -8.54 21.13
CA GLU A 73 17.45 -9.74 21.51
C GLU A 73 18.97 -9.49 21.49
N ALA A 74 19.49 -8.80 20.46
CA ALA A 74 20.91 -8.51 20.31
C ALA A 74 21.46 -7.52 21.35
N LEU A 75 20.64 -6.56 21.79
CA LEU A 75 21.05 -5.55 22.78
C LEU A 75 20.96 -6.04 24.22
N GLY A 76 20.19 -7.11 24.50
CA GLY A 76 20.00 -7.67 25.84
C GLY A 76 19.27 -6.75 26.84
N GLU A 77 19.10 -5.47 26.51
CA GLU A 77 18.38 -4.46 27.28
C GLU A 77 17.31 -3.79 26.41
N THR A 78 16.08 -3.75 26.92
CA THR A 78 14.97 -3.09 26.25
C THR A 78 15.15 -1.59 26.36
N ARG A 79 15.57 -0.94 25.26
CA ARG A 79 15.51 0.52 25.12
C ARG A 79 14.10 0.90 24.63
N PRO A 80 13.18 1.33 25.52
CA PRO A 80 11.79 1.61 25.15
C PRO A 80 11.66 2.68 24.05
N ASP A 81 12.62 3.61 23.95
CA ASP A 81 12.66 4.59 22.88
C ASP A 81 12.86 3.96 21.48
N LEU A 82 13.76 2.99 21.36
CA LEU A 82 14.00 2.30 20.09
C LEU A 82 12.86 1.34 19.75
N PHE A 83 12.33 0.67 20.78
CA PHE A 83 11.20 -0.25 20.63
C PHE A 83 9.94 0.46 20.12
N SER A 84 9.59 1.60 20.72
CA SER A 84 8.44 2.41 20.31
C SER A 84 8.63 3.03 18.93
N ALA A 85 9.86 3.40 18.55
CA ALA A 85 10.17 3.91 17.22
C ALA A 85 10.00 2.82 16.13
N GLY A 86 10.51 1.61 16.34
CA GLY A 86 10.36 0.51 15.38
C GLY A 86 8.90 0.06 15.21
N LEU A 87 8.14 -0.03 16.32
CA LEU A 87 6.71 -0.32 16.25
C LEU A 87 5.94 0.76 15.51
N LYS A 88 6.26 2.05 15.75
CA LYS A 88 5.63 3.17 15.04
C LYS A 88 5.84 3.05 13.53
N VAL A 89 7.04 2.67 13.09
CA VAL A 89 7.36 2.48 11.68
C VAL A 89 6.57 1.32 11.06
N SER A 90 6.51 0.16 11.72
CA SER A 90 5.71 -0.97 11.23
C SER A 90 4.22 -0.63 11.13
N LEU A 91 3.66 0.00 12.15
CA LEU A 91 2.25 0.43 12.15
C LEU A 91 1.94 1.46 11.07
N LEU A 92 2.88 2.37 10.79
CA LEU A 92 2.74 3.31 9.69
C LEU A 92 2.74 2.60 8.33
N THR A 93 3.59 1.59 8.17
CA THR A 93 3.74 0.80 6.93
C THR A 93 2.45 0.07 6.57
N ILE A 94 1.83 -0.64 7.53
CA ILE A 94 0.54 -1.30 7.30
C ILE A 94 -0.58 -0.28 7.07
N THR A 95 -0.59 0.83 7.81
CA THR A 95 -1.59 1.90 7.65
C THR A 95 -1.57 2.45 6.22
N PHE A 96 -0.38 2.67 5.65
CA PHE A 96 -0.25 3.15 4.28
C PHE A 96 -0.68 2.11 3.24
N GLY A 97 -0.39 0.82 3.47
CA GLY A 97 -0.87 -0.28 2.63
C GLY A 97 -2.39 -0.41 2.62
N VAL A 98 -3.03 -0.29 3.78
CA VAL A 98 -4.50 -0.29 3.92
C VAL A 98 -5.12 0.95 3.28
N PHE A 99 -4.50 2.13 3.46
CA PHE A 99 -4.97 3.37 2.83
C PHE A 99 -4.95 3.29 1.30
N SER A 100 -3.86 2.78 0.73
CA SER A 100 -3.72 2.49 -0.71
C SER A 100 -4.83 1.56 -1.21
N PHE A 101 -5.12 0.48 -0.46
CA PHE A 101 -6.17 -0.46 -0.80
C PHE A 101 -7.58 0.15 -0.76
N ILE A 102 -7.89 0.97 0.26
CA ILE A 102 -9.19 1.64 0.39
C ILE A 102 -9.43 2.60 -0.79
N ILE A 103 -8.42 3.39 -1.16
CA ILE A 103 -8.50 4.30 -2.32
C ILE A 103 -8.70 3.49 -3.61
N GLY A 104 -7.95 2.40 -3.77
CA GLY A 104 -8.11 1.46 -4.87
C GLY A 104 -9.56 1.00 -5.02
N ARG A 105 -10.13 0.48 -3.93
CA ARG A 105 -11.51 -0.02 -3.86
C ARG A 105 -12.56 1.08 -4.13
N LEU A 106 -12.37 2.28 -3.57
CA LEU A 106 -13.26 3.42 -3.82
C LEU A 106 -13.28 3.82 -5.29
N GLY A 107 -12.12 3.92 -5.94
CA GLY A 107 -12.00 4.25 -7.36
C GLY A 107 -12.73 3.24 -8.26
N ILE A 108 -12.62 1.95 -7.95
CA ILE A 108 -13.31 0.88 -8.68
C ILE A 108 -14.82 0.90 -8.41
N LEU A 109 -15.24 1.18 -7.19
CA LEU A 109 -16.66 1.24 -6.83
C LEU A 109 -17.36 2.38 -7.58
N VAL A 110 -16.74 3.57 -7.64
CA VAL A 110 -17.22 4.69 -8.44
C VAL A 110 -17.29 4.33 -9.93
N TYR A 111 -16.26 3.64 -10.46
CA TYR A 111 -16.27 3.19 -11.85
C TYR A 111 -17.42 2.22 -12.13
N LYS A 112 -17.59 1.18 -11.29
CA LYS A 112 -18.70 0.21 -11.42
C LYS A 112 -20.06 0.88 -11.34
N TRP A 113 -20.21 1.89 -10.50
CA TRP A 113 -21.46 2.64 -10.37
C TRP A 113 -21.74 3.48 -11.63
N SER A 114 -20.70 4.08 -12.21
CA SER A 114 -20.80 4.85 -13.46
C SER A 114 -21.03 4.02 -14.72
N LEU A 115 -20.77 2.70 -14.68
CA LEU A 115 -21.03 1.78 -15.81
C LEU A 115 -22.46 1.19 -15.75
N LYS A 116 -23.13 1.30 -14.61
CA LYS A 116 -24.50 0.78 -14.38
C LYS A 116 -25.57 1.88 -14.46
N ALA A 117 -25.18 3.14 -14.65
CA ALA A 117 -26.05 4.30 -14.89
C ALA A 117 -25.95 4.71 -16.35
#